data_AF-A0A0F3QA97-F1
#
_entry.id   AF-A0A0F3QA97-F1
#
_cell.length_a   1.000
_cell.length_b   1.000
_cell.length_c   1.000
_cell.angle_alpha   90.00
_cell.angle_beta   90.00
_cell.angle_gamma   90.00
#
_symmetry.space_group_name_H-M   'P 1'
#
loop_
_entity.id
_entity.type
_entity.pdbx_description
1 polymer ?
#
loop_
_entity_poly.entity_id
_entity_poly.type
_entity_poly.pdbx_seq_one_letter_code
_entity_poly.pdbx_strand_id
1 'polypeptide(L)'
;MYNIPHETIINNFKEIADKYQELIVHLMQGKGSIIPQNLINSDKNRIIATLMVEQFWANPEKFCSINAQYIEKLRELTTNAFVKFVGSPAKAIFSPDNRDKRFKDSLWEENAYFDFVKQYYLLSAEWLKKNIDQYELSDDLKQHLDFLTRHFIDAFSPSNFAFCNPKVLRETLESGGRI
;
A
#
# COMPACT_ATOMS: atom_id res chain seq x y z
N MET A 1 21.27 10.90 26.87
CA MET A 1 19.80 10.78 26.77
C MET A 1 19.25 12.17 26.59
N TYR A 2 18.84 12.56 25.38
CA TYR A 2 18.25 13.88 25.14
C TYR A 2 16.83 13.88 25.70
N ASN A 3 16.56 14.70 26.71
CA ASN A 3 15.23 14.84 27.30
C ASN A 3 14.44 15.88 26.49
N ILE A 4 13.90 15.45 25.36
CA ILE A 4 13.13 16.31 24.46
C ILE A 4 11.75 16.53 25.10
N PRO A 5 11.31 17.79 25.30
CA PRO A 5 10.04 18.07 25.94
C PRO A 5 8.88 17.41 25.20
N HIS A 6 7.98 16.75 25.94
CA HIS A 6 6.82 16.05 25.40
C HIS A 6 5.92 16.97 24.53
N GLU A 7 5.88 18.26 24.86
CA GLU A 7 5.17 19.29 24.11
C GLU A 7 5.80 19.55 22.72
N THR A 8 7.14 19.54 22.63
CA THR A 8 7.86 19.66 21.35
C THR A 8 7.56 18.48 20.42
N ILE A 9 7.50 17.27 20.97
CA ILE A 9 7.15 16.06 20.21
C ILE A 9 5.72 16.18 19.68
N ILE A 10 4.75 16.55 20.54
CA ILE A 10 3.34 16.71 20.14
C ILE A 10 3.20 17.76 19.03
N ASN A 11 3.86 18.91 19.15
CA ASN A 11 3.76 19.99 18.16
C ASN A 11 4.36 19.58 16.80
N ASN A 12 5.49 18.87 16.79
CA ASN A 12 6.09 18.39 15.55
C ASN A 12 5.24 17.31 14.88
N PHE A 13 4.63 16.41 15.66
CA PHE A 13 3.67 15.44 15.11
C PHE A 13 2.41 16.08 14.53
N LYS A 14 1.90 17.15 15.17
CA LYS A 14 0.80 17.95 14.61
C LYS A 14 1.20 18.59 13.29
N GLU A 15 2.36 19.24 13.22
CA GLU A 15 2.83 19.88 11.99
C GLU A 15 3.01 18.88 10.83
N ILE A 16 3.52 17.68 11.13
CA ILE A 16 3.61 16.59 10.15
C ILE A 16 2.21 16.17 9.69
N ALA A 17 1.27 15.96 10.62
CA ALA A 17 -0.11 15.57 10.31
C ALA A 17 -0.83 16.62 9.44
N ASP A 18 -0.65 17.91 9.75
CA ASP A 18 -1.22 19.03 9.00
C ASP A 18 -0.68 19.07 7.56
N LYS A 19 0.64 18.89 7.37
CA LYS A 19 1.26 18.77 6.04
C LYS A 19 0.74 17.55 5.26
N TYR A 20 0.49 16.43 5.94
CA TYR A 20 -0.12 15.24 5.31
C TYR A 20 -1.57 15.51 4.88
N GLN A 21 -2.36 16.20 5.70
CA GLN A 21 -3.71 16.62 5.32
C GLN A 21 -3.68 17.57 4.11
N GLU A 22 -2.79 18.55 4.11
CA GLU A 22 -2.63 19.48 2.99
C GLU A 22 -2.25 18.75 1.69
N LEU A 23 -1.30 17.81 1.76
CA LEU A 23 -0.92 16.96 0.63
C LEU A 23 -2.12 16.15 0.12
N ILE A 24 -2.85 15.46 1.00
CA ILE A 24 -4.03 14.66 0.61
C ILE A 24 -5.11 15.54 -0.01
N VAL A 25 -5.38 16.73 0.54
CA VAL A 25 -6.32 17.70 -0.03
C VAL A 25 -5.86 18.16 -1.41
N HIS A 26 -4.57 18.43 -1.59
CA HIS A 26 -4.00 18.81 -2.88
C HIS A 26 -4.14 17.70 -3.94
N LEU A 27 -3.92 16.45 -3.52
CA LEU A 27 -4.13 15.26 -4.35
C LEU A 27 -5.62 15.07 -4.71
N MET A 28 -6.54 15.20 -3.74
CA MET A 28 -7.99 15.10 -3.96
C MET A 28 -8.55 16.20 -4.86
N GLN A 29 -7.94 17.39 -4.83
CA GLN A 29 -8.29 18.50 -5.72
C GLN A 29 -7.72 18.35 -7.15
N GLY A 30 -7.05 17.23 -7.45
CA GLY A 30 -6.50 16.93 -8.77
C GLY A 30 -5.29 17.79 -9.17
N LYS A 31 -4.71 18.57 -8.25
CA LYS A 31 -3.62 19.52 -8.53
C LYS A 31 -2.21 18.92 -8.45
N GLY A 32 -2.11 17.64 -8.09
CA GLY A 32 -0.91 16.84 -8.25
C GLY A 32 -1.34 15.39 -8.40
N SER A 33 -1.03 14.77 -9.52
CA SER A 33 -1.16 13.31 -9.62
C SER A 33 0.15 12.70 -9.16
N ILE A 34 0.08 11.81 -8.16
CA ILE A 34 1.20 10.92 -7.79
C ILE A 34 1.57 9.98 -8.95
N ILE A 35 0.66 9.81 -9.91
CA ILE A 35 0.87 9.05 -11.14
C ILE A 35 1.25 10.05 -12.25
N PRO A 36 2.45 9.96 -12.84
CA PRO A 36 2.86 10.80 -13.96
C PRO A 36 1.79 10.89 -15.06
N GLN A 37 1.47 12.10 -15.54
CA GLN A 37 0.36 12.34 -16.50
C GLN A 37 0.52 11.57 -17.83
N ASN A 38 1.76 11.33 -18.26
CA ASN A 38 2.06 10.47 -19.41
C ASN A 38 1.65 9.00 -19.20
N LEU A 39 1.61 8.54 -17.95
CA LEU A 39 1.10 7.23 -17.57
C LEU A 39 -0.42 7.20 -17.43
N ILE A 40 -1.11 8.33 -17.48
CA ILE A 40 -2.58 8.42 -17.45
C ILE A 40 -3.14 8.60 -18.87
N ASN A 41 -2.51 9.47 -19.67
CA ASN A 41 -3.01 9.90 -20.98
C ASN A 41 -2.40 9.17 -22.18
N SER A 42 -1.98 7.91 -22.03
CA SER A 42 -1.49 7.12 -23.17
C SER A 42 -2.62 6.41 -23.92
N ASP A 43 -2.50 6.27 -25.25
CA ASP A 43 -3.43 5.48 -26.06
C ASP A 43 -3.50 4.02 -25.58
N LYS A 44 -2.37 3.47 -25.10
CA LYS A 44 -2.31 2.13 -24.52
C LYS A 44 -3.24 1.97 -23.31
N ASN A 45 -3.34 2.97 -22.44
CA ASN A 45 -4.22 2.90 -21.27
C ASN A 45 -5.69 2.88 -21.66
N ARG A 46 -6.08 3.66 -22.68
CA ARG A 46 -7.44 3.66 -23.19
C ARG A 46 -7.80 2.30 -23.76
N ILE A 47 -6.91 1.72 -24.57
CA ILE A 47 -7.08 0.38 -25.14
C ILE A 47 -7.20 -0.66 -24.01
N ILE A 48 -6.28 -0.63 -23.04
CA ILE A 48 -6.33 -1.55 -21.88
C ILE A 48 -7.65 -1.40 -21.12
N ALA A 49 -8.09 -0.18 -20.81
CA ALA A 49 -9.34 0.05 -20.09
C ALA A 49 -10.56 -0.50 -20.86
N THR A 50 -10.60 -0.31 -22.18
CA THR A 50 -11.65 -0.88 -23.04
C THR A 50 -11.62 -2.42 -22.99
N LEU A 51 -10.44 -3.03 -23.18
CA LEU A 51 -10.28 -4.49 -23.13
C LEU A 51 -10.65 -5.07 -21.75
N MET A 52 -10.30 -4.38 -20.67
CA MET A 52 -10.68 -4.79 -19.31
C MET A 52 -12.20 -4.84 -19.14
N VAL A 53 -12.93 -3.85 -19.67
CA VAL A 53 -14.40 -3.80 -19.64
C VAL A 53 -14.99 -4.93 -20.49
N GLU A 54 -14.50 -5.11 -21.72
CA GLU A 54 -14.96 -6.18 -22.62
C GLU A 54 -14.75 -7.57 -21.99
N GLN A 55 -13.58 -7.80 -21.41
CA GLN A 55 -13.25 -9.09 -20.80
C GLN A 55 -14.00 -9.34 -19.50
N PHE A 56 -14.31 -8.30 -18.72
CA PHE A 56 -15.22 -8.40 -17.58
C PHE A 56 -16.60 -8.90 -18.01
N TRP A 57 -17.16 -8.34 -19.09
CA TRP A 57 -18.44 -8.78 -19.63
C TRP A 57 -18.40 -10.20 -20.19
N ALA A 58 -17.28 -10.60 -20.78
CA ALA A 58 -17.09 -11.97 -21.29
C ALA A 58 -16.91 -13.00 -20.16
N ASN A 59 -16.26 -12.63 -19.04
CA ASN A 59 -15.90 -13.55 -17.96
C ASN A 59 -16.15 -12.94 -16.56
N PRO A 60 -17.40 -12.59 -16.21
CA PRO A 60 -17.70 -11.96 -14.92
C PRO A 60 -17.42 -12.87 -13.73
N GLU A 61 -17.49 -14.20 -13.91
CA GLU A 61 -17.14 -15.19 -12.89
C GLU A 61 -15.70 -15.03 -12.42
N LYS A 62 -14.74 -14.85 -13.33
CA LYS A 62 -13.31 -14.79 -12.99
C LYS A 62 -13.01 -13.55 -12.15
N PHE A 63 -13.66 -12.45 -12.49
CA PHE A 63 -13.62 -11.23 -11.69
C PHE A 63 -14.21 -11.46 -10.29
N CYS A 64 -15.41 -12.06 -10.21
CA CYS A 64 -16.05 -12.36 -8.93
C CYS A 64 -15.21 -13.30 -8.06
N SER A 65 -14.59 -14.33 -8.65
CA SER A 65 -13.79 -15.31 -7.91
C SER A 65 -12.48 -14.72 -7.38
N ILE A 66 -11.82 -13.83 -8.13
CA ILE A 66 -10.64 -13.08 -7.65
C ILE A 66 -11.04 -12.15 -6.48
N ASN A 67 -12.17 -11.44 -6.59
CA ASN A 67 -12.64 -10.55 -5.54
C ASN A 67 -13.12 -11.30 -4.29
N ALA A 68 -13.78 -12.45 -4.46
CA ALA A 68 -14.18 -13.31 -3.35
C ALA A 68 -12.96 -13.81 -2.56
N GLN A 69 -11.90 -14.22 -3.26
CA GLN A 69 -10.64 -14.62 -2.63
C GLN A 69 -9.99 -13.47 -1.84
N TYR A 70 -10.02 -12.25 -2.38
CA TYR A 70 -9.53 -11.08 -1.67
C TYR A 70 -10.33 -10.79 -0.40
N ILE A 71 -11.66 -10.84 -0.48
CA ILE A 71 -12.53 -10.63 0.68
C ILE A 71 -12.24 -11.69 1.75
N GLU A 72 -12.12 -12.96 1.36
CA GLU A 72 -11.82 -14.03 2.31
C GLU A 72 -10.47 -13.80 3.01
N LYS A 73 -9.43 -13.45 2.24
CA LYS A 73 -8.12 -13.15 2.81
C LYS A 73 -8.12 -11.90 3.68
N LEU A 74 -8.91 -10.88 3.33
CA LEU A 74 -9.08 -9.68 4.13
C LEU A 74 -9.78 -9.99 5.47
N ARG A 75 -10.76 -10.90 5.48
CA ARG A 75 -11.40 -11.36 6.71
C ARG A 75 -10.41 -12.11 7.61
N GLU A 76 -9.67 -13.06 7.03
CA GLU A 76 -8.62 -13.81 7.74
C GLU A 76 -7.58 -12.85 8.35
N LEU A 77 -7.12 -11.87 7.56
CA LEU A 77 -6.16 -10.85 7.98
C LEU A 77 -6.71 -10.02 9.14
N THR A 78 -7.94 -9.53 9.04
CA THR A 78 -8.55 -8.70 10.09
C THR A 78 -8.73 -9.49 11.38
N THR A 79 -9.12 -10.76 11.29
CA THR A 79 -9.17 -11.67 12.45
C THR A 79 -7.80 -11.86 13.08
N ASN A 80 -6.76 -12.15 12.29
CA ASN A 80 -5.41 -12.33 12.81
C ASN A 80 -4.85 -11.05 13.43
N ALA A 81 -5.14 -9.89 12.84
CA ALA A 81 -4.77 -8.60 13.39
C ALA A 81 -5.44 -8.34 14.74
N PHE A 82 -6.72 -8.69 14.90
CA PHE A 82 -7.42 -8.60 16.17
C PHE A 82 -6.81 -9.54 17.23
N VAL A 83 -6.55 -10.80 16.87
CA VAL A 83 -5.89 -11.79 17.76
C VAL A 83 -4.54 -11.25 18.26
N LYS A 84 -3.75 -10.66 17.35
CA LYS A 84 -2.47 -10.04 17.70
C LYS A 84 -2.62 -8.80 18.57
N PHE A 85 -3.61 -7.97 18.28
CA PHE A 85 -3.91 -6.77 19.05
C PHE A 85 -4.29 -7.10 20.50
N VAL A 86 -5.02 -8.19 20.75
CA VAL A 86 -5.33 -8.65 22.11
C VAL A 86 -4.18 -9.44 22.78
N GLY A 87 -2.99 -9.42 22.19
CA GLY A 87 -1.77 -9.99 22.77
C GLY A 87 -1.53 -11.48 22.50
N SER A 88 -2.33 -12.11 21.65
CA SER A 88 -2.13 -13.51 21.27
C SER A 88 -1.28 -13.63 20.00
N PRO A 89 -0.41 -14.64 19.86
CA PRO A 89 0.35 -14.83 18.64
C PRO A 89 -0.58 -15.14 17.47
N ALA A 90 -0.43 -14.41 16.37
CA ALA A 90 -1.14 -14.66 15.12
C ALA A 90 -0.13 -14.90 14.00
N LYS A 91 -0.44 -15.85 13.12
CA LYS A 91 0.42 -16.17 11.98
C LYS A 91 0.24 -15.14 10.87
N ALA A 92 1.35 -14.65 10.31
CA ALA A 92 1.34 -13.86 9.09
C ALA A 92 0.75 -14.68 7.92
N ILE A 93 -0.15 -14.06 7.16
CA ILE A 93 -0.79 -14.71 5.99
C ILE A 93 0.10 -14.54 4.76
N PHE A 94 0.69 -13.34 4.63
CA PHE A 94 1.58 -12.95 3.54
C PHE A 94 2.98 -12.70 4.09
N SER A 95 4.00 -13.08 3.32
CA SER A 95 5.40 -12.79 3.61
C SER A 95 5.97 -11.92 2.49
N PRO A 96 6.73 -10.86 2.80
CA PRO A 96 7.42 -10.09 1.77
C PRO A 96 8.51 -10.94 1.10
N ASP A 97 8.94 -10.56 -0.11
CA ASP A 97 10.15 -11.15 -0.71
C ASP A 97 11.34 -10.89 0.22
N ASN A 98 12.19 -11.88 0.45
CA ASN A 98 13.38 -11.76 1.30
C ASN A 98 14.32 -10.61 0.89
N ARG A 99 14.23 -10.15 -0.36
CA ARG A 99 15.00 -9.03 -0.91
C ARG A 99 14.33 -7.68 -0.69
N ASP A 100 13.07 -7.63 -0.28
CA ASP A 100 12.33 -6.41 -0.01
C ASP A 100 12.85 -5.74 1.26
N LYS A 101 13.72 -4.74 1.08
CA LYS A 101 14.38 -4.02 2.18
C LYS A 101 13.40 -3.18 3.00
N ARG A 102 12.18 -2.93 2.51
CA ARG A 102 11.19 -2.06 3.17
C ARG A 102 10.69 -2.65 4.49
N PHE A 103 10.62 -3.99 4.58
CA PHE A 103 10.05 -4.71 5.71
C PHE A 103 11.09 -5.35 6.64
N LYS A 104 12.32 -4.80 6.69
CA LYS A 104 13.43 -5.35 7.50
C LYS A 104 13.37 -5.04 8.99
N ASP A 105 12.70 -3.96 9.39
CA ASP A 105 12.59 -3.59 10.81
C ASP A 105 11.67 -4.59 11.53
N SER A 106 12.07 -5.10 12.69
CA SER A 106 11.31 -6.13 13.40
C SER A 106 9.95 -5.63 13.88
N LEU A 107 9.74 -4.31 14.00
CA LEU A 107 8.43 -3.75 14.33
C LEU A 107 7.36 -4.08 13.28
N TRP A 108 7.74 -4.34 12.03
CA TRP A 108 6.82 -4.84 11.01
C TRP A 108 6.22 -6.21 11.36
N GLU A 109 6.84 -6.97 12.27
CA GLU A 109 6.39 -8.28 12.73
C GLU A 109 5.99 -8.28 14.21
N GLU A 110 6.57 -7.44 15.05
CA GLU A 110 6.28 -7.44 16.49
C GLU A 110 5.04 -6.61 16.83
N ASN A 111 4.86 -5.47 16.16
CA ASN A 111 3.77 -4.55 16.47
C ASN A 111 2.50 -4.88 15.68
N ALA A 112 1.36 -4.95 16.36
CA ALA A 112 0.08 -5.31 15.74
C ALA A 112 -0.36 -4.33 14.64
N TYR A 113 -0.11 -3.03 14.80
CA TYR A 113 -0.46 -2.01 13.81
C TYR A 113 0.43 -2.11 12.57
N PHE A 114 1.75 -2.11 12.73
CA PHE A 114 2.66 -2.20 11.59
C PHE A 114 2.51 -3.53 10.84
N ASP A 115 2.31 -4.64 11.54
CA ASP A 115 2.04 -5.92 10.90
C ASP A 115 0.74 -5.91 10.10
N PHE A 116 -0.35 -5.35 10.64
CA PHE A 116 -1.59 -5.16 9.88
C PHE A 116 -1.37 -4.34 8.60
N VAL A 117 -0.69 -3.19 8.71
CA VAL A 117 -0.39 -2.32 7.57
C VAL A 117 0.43 -3.06 6.50
N LYS A 118 1.47 -3.80 6.90
CA LYS A 118 2.27 -4.63 5.99
C LYS A 118 1.42 -5.72 5.34
N GLN A 119 0.66 -6.50 6.12
CA GLN A 119 -0.16 -7.60 5.61
C GLN A 119 -1.20 -7.08 4.61
N TYR A 120 -1.83 -5.95 4.92
CA TYR A 120 -2.84 -5.32 4.04
C TYR A 120 -2.20 -4.88 2.72
N TYR A 121 -1.04 -4.23 2.79
CA TYR A 121 -0.27 -3.86 1.60
C TYR A 121 0.07 -5.08 0.72
N LEU A 122 0.59 -6.15 1.32
CA LEU A 122 0.96 -7.36 0.58
C LEU A 122 -0.26 -8.04 -0.06
N LEU A 123 -1.38 -8.12 0.66
CA LEU A 123 -2.65 -8.63 0.16
C LEU A 123 -3.13 -7.80 -1.04
N SER A 124 -3.16 -6.48 -0.93
CA SER A 124 -3.59 -5.60 -2.02
C SER A 124 -2.66 -5.67 -3.23
N ALA A 125 -1.34 -5.78 -3.01
CA ALA A 125 -0.36 -5.92 -4.07
C ALA A 125 -0.50 -7.25 -4.83
N GLU A 126 -0.73 -8.36 -4.12
CA GLU A 126 -0.98 -9.67 -4.74
C GLU A 126 -2.32 -9.67 -5.49
N TRP A 127 -3.38 -9.12 -4.89
CA TRP A 127 -4.68 -9.00 -5.54
C TRP A 127 -4.62 -8.19 -6.83
N LEU A 128 -3.93 -7.05 -6.83
CA LEU A 128 -3.82 -6.22 -8.02
C LEU A 128 -3.05 -6.94 -9.14
N LYS A 129 -1.97 -7.65 -8.81
CA LYS A 129 -1.24 -8.50 -9.77
C LYS A 129 -2.13 -9.59 -10.36
N LYS A 130 -2.83 -10.34 -9.50
CA LYS A 130 -3.75 -11.40 -9.92
C LYS A 130 -4.89 -10.86 -10.77
N ASN A 131 -5.39 -9.67 -10.44
CA ASN A 131 -6.43 -9.00 -11.19
C ASN A 131 -5.94 -8.64 -12.60
N ILE A 132 -4.74 -8.07 -12.75
CA ILE A 132 -4.23 -7.74 -14.09
C ILE A 132 -3.84 -8.97 -14.92
N ASP A 133 -3.35 -10.03 -14.27
CA ASP A 133 -2.97 -11.30 -14.92
C ASP A 133 -4.18 -12.02 -15.54
N GLN A 134 -5.39 -11.66 -15.13
CA GLN A 134 -6.59 -12.26 -15.67
C GLN A 134 -6.86 -11.84 -17.12
N TYR A 135 -6.31 -10.68 -17.55
CA TYR A 135 -6.61 -10.07 -18.82
C TYR A 135 -5.76 -10.66 -19.96
N GLU A 136 -6.42 -10.93 -21.08
CA GLU A 136 -5.78 -11.46 -22.28
C GLU A 136 -5.35 -10.27 -23.15
N LEU A 137 -4.10 -9.86 -22.96
CA LEU A 137 -3.49 -8.71 -23.64
C LEU A 137 -2.38 -9.18 -24.57
N SER A 138 -2.10 -8.38 -25.61
CA SER A 138 -0.86 -8.55 -26.38
C SER A 138 0.37 -8.31 -25.48
N ASP A 139 1.51 -8.89 -25.84
CA ASP A 139 2.73 -8.81 -25.02
C ASP A 139 3.14 -7.37 -24.68
N ASP A 140 3.02 -6.45 -25.66
CA ASP A 140 3.33 -5.03 -25.46
C ASP A 140 2.39 -4.35 -24.45
N LEU A 141 1.09 -4.63 -24.52
CA LEU A 141 0.10 -4.08 -23.58
C LEU A 141 0.24 -4.70 -22.19
N LYS A 142 0.54 -6.00 -22.12
CA LYS A 142 0.78 -6.71 -20.87
C LYS A 142 2.03 -6.17 -20.15
N GLN A 143 3.13 -6.00 -20.87
CA GLN A 143 4.35 -5.44 -20.30
C GLN A 143 4.15 -3.99 -19.80
N HIS A 144 3.39 -3.19 -20.54
CA HIS A 144 3.01 -1.84 -20.13
C HIS A 144 2.15 -1.84 -18.86
N LEU A 145 1.14 -2.70 -18.80
CA LEU A 145 0.26 -2.84 -17.63
C LEU A 145 1.03 -3.34 -16.39
N ASP A 146 1.92 -4.32 -16.57
CA ASP A 146 2.78 -4.83 -15.49
C ASP A 146 3.68 -3.73 -14.93
N PHE A 147 4.28 -2.92 -15.82
CA PHE A 147 5.10 -1.79 -15.44
C PHE A 147 4.29 -0.78 -14.61
N LEU A 148 3.12 -0.37 -15.11
CA LEU A 148 2.24 0.56 -14.41
C LEU A 148 1.80 0.05 -13.04
N THR A 149 1.36 -1.20 -12.98
CA THR A 149 0.91 -1.83 -11.73
C THR A 149 2.04 -1.92 -10.71
N ARG A 150 3.26 -2.27 -11.12
CA ARG A 150 4.43 -2.28 -10.21
C ARG A 150 4.71 -0.88 -9.66
N HIS A 151 4.74 0.13 -10.52
CA HIS A 151 4.94 1.52 -10.09
C HIS A 151 3.85 2.01 -9.15
N PHE A 152 2.59 1.64 -9.40
CA PHE A 152 1.47 1.94 -8.52
C PHE A 152 1.64 1.26 -7.16
N ILE A 153 1.90 -0.05 -7.13
CA ILE A 153 2.13 -0.80 -5.90
C ILE A 153 3.31 -0.23 -5.10
N ASP A 154 4.39 0.16 -5.77
CA ASP A 154 5.57 0.71 -5.11
C ASP A 154 5.35 2.12 -4.57
N ALA A 155 4.61 2.96 -5.29
CA ALA A 155 4.25 4.32 -4.83
C ALA A 155 3.39 4.29 -3.56
N PHE A 156 2.46 3.34 -3.47
CA PHE A 156 1.58 3.16 -2.31
C PHE A 156 2.17 2.28 -1.21
N SER A 157 3.47 1.96 -1.29
CA SER A 157 4.13 1.20 -0.22
C SER A 157 4.07 1.97 1.12
N PRO A 158 3.67 1.31 2.23
CA PRO A 158 3.53 1.97 3.52
C PRO A 158 4.84 2.56 4.04
N SER A 159 6.00 2.04 3.62
CA SER A 159 7.31 2.61 3.97
C SER A 159 7.53 4.02 3.42
N ASN A 160 6.76 4.45 2.40
CA ASN A 160 6.83 5.78 1.81
C ASN A 160 6.11 6.84 2.66
N PHE A 161 5.31 6.42 3.65
CA PHE A 161 4.56 7.31 4.52
C PHE A 161 5.17 7.28 5.93
N ALA A 162 5.61 8.43 6.43
CA ALA A 162 6.33 8.56 7.70
C ALA A 162 5.56 7.90 8.86
N PHE A 163 4.25 8.10 8.93
CA PHE A 163 3.38 7.52 9.97
C PHE A 163 3.21 6.00 9.89
N CYS A 164 3.48 5.40 8.73
CA CYS A 164 3.38 3.97 8.52
C CYS A 164 4.76 3.30 8.56
N ASN A 165 5.85 4.06 8.73
CA ASN A 165 7.21 3.56 8.69
C ASN A 165 7.83 3.52 10.11
N PRO A 166 8.06 2.32 10.68
CA PRO A 166 8.58 2.19 12.04
C PRO A 166 9.96 2.81 12.23
N LYS A 167 10.81 2.75 11.20
CA LYS A 167 12.15 3.35 11.23
C LYS A 167 12.07 4.87 11.29
N VAL A 168 11.24 5.47 10.44
CA VAL A 168 11.06 6.93 10.40
C VAL A 168 10.44 7.43 11.71
N LEU A 169 9.45 6.73 12.26
CA LEU A 169 8.88 7.10 13.56
C LEU A 169 9.90 7.02 14.69
N ARG A 170 10.74 5.98 14.72
CA ARG A 170 11.82 5.86 15.71
C ARG A 170 12.83 7.01 15.57
N GLU A 171 13.33 7.25 14.37
CA GLU A 171 14.29 8.34 14.09
C GLU A 171 13.68 9.72 14.43
N THR A 172 12.39 9.93 14.13
CA THR A 172 11.66 11.16 14.45
C THR A 172 11.51 11.34 15.97
N LEU A 173 11.23 10.28 16.72
CA LEU A 173 11.17 10.34 18.19
C LEU A 173 12.55 10.61 18.80
N GLU A 174 13.60 9.98 18.27
CA GLU A 174 14.99 10.16 18.72
C GLU A 174 15.54 11.55 18.39
N SER A 175 15.16 12.13 17.24
CA SER A 175 15.56 13.48 16.81
C SER A 175 14.69 14.60 17.38
N GLY A 176 13.57 14.24 18.02
CA GLY A 176 12.58 15.17 18.53
C GLY A 176 11.72 15.82 17.46
N GLY A 177 11.53 15.18 16.31
CA GLY A 177 10.68 15.68 15.22
C GLY A 177 11.42 16.50 14.16
N ARG A 178 12.75 16.55 14.20
CA ARG A 178 13.56 17.18 13.15
C ARG A 178 13.80 16.14 12.07
N ILE A 179 13.18 16.34 10.91
CA ILE A 179 13.41 15.55 9.68
C ILE A 179 14.33 16.36 8.77
#